data_AF-A0A327R399-F1
#
_entry.id   AF-A0A327R399-F1
#
_cell.length_a   1.000
_cell.length_b   1.000
_cell.length_c   1.000
_cell.angle_alpha   90.00
_cell.angle_beta   90.00
_cell.angle_gamma   90.00
#
_symmetry.space_group_name_H-M   'P 1'
#
loop_
_entity.id
_entity.type
_entity.pdbx_description
1 polymer ?
#
loop_
_entity_poly.entity_id
_entity_poly.type
_entity_poly.pdbx_seq_one_letter_code
_entity_poly.pdbx_strand_id
1 'polypeptide(L)' 'MTQSNQWATSTPAQTAKGFKIHLMVFLLATPVIWLVWYLTDTTYPWPLWSTPAWAIGVLFHYLGVYVFKKPGNN' A
#
# COMPACT_ATOMS: atom_id res chain seq x y z
N MET A 1 26.86 -21.84 -20.38
CA MET A 1 25.88 -20.74 -20.33
C MET A 1 25.24 -20.74 -18.95
N THR A 2 25.79 -19.97 -18.02
CA THR A 2 25.24 -19.86 -16.65
C THR A 2 24.05 -18.91 -16.69
N GLN A 3 22.84 -19.47 -16.67
CA GLN A 3 21.60 -18.74 -16.39
C GLN A 3 21.72 -18.14 -14.99
N SER A 4 21.98 -16.84 -14.89
CA SER A 4 21.92 -16.12 -13.62
C SER A 4 20.46 -15.99 -13.21
N ASN A 5 20.07 -16.69 -12.15
CA ASN A 5 18.76 -16.56 -11.51
C ASN A 5 18.69 -15.20 -10.81
N GLN A 6 18.54 -14.13 -11.59
CA GLN A 6 18.43 -12.76 -11.09
C GLN A 6 17.02 -12.58 -10.55
N TRP A 7 16.76 -13.10 -9.34
CA TRP A 7 15.67 -12.62 -8.51
C TRP A 7 16.01 -11.15 -8.18
N ALA A 8 15.63 -10.24 -9.08
CA ALA A 8 15.98 -8.83 -8.99
C ALA A 8 15.51 -8.30 -7.64
N THR A 9 16.45 -8.11 -6.72
CA THR A 9 16.17 -7.53 -5.42
C THR A 9 15.79 -6.07 -5.65
N SER A 10 14.53 -5.74 -5.36
CA SER A 10 14.02 -4.38 -5.48
C SER A 10 14.93 -3.42 -4.70
N THR A 11 15.44 -2.39 -5.38
CA THR A 11 16.24 -1.35 -4.71
C THR A 11 15.39 -0.59 -3.69
N PRO A 12 15.99 -0.02 -2.63
CA PRO A 12 15.26 0.82 -1.67
C PRO A 12 14.47 1.97 -2.32
N ALA A 13 14.97 2.51 -3.43
CA ALA A 13 14.28 3.55 -4.19
C ALA A 13 13.02 3.02 -4.89
N GLN A 14 13.08 1.81 -5.45
CA GLN A 14 11.92 1.16 -6.09
C GLN A 14 10.85 0.79 -5.07
N THR A 15 11.24 0.27 -3.90
CA THR A 15 10.28 -0.07 -2.83
C THR A 15 9.61 1.16 -2.23
N ALA A 16 10.37 2.24 -2.00
CA ALA A 16 9.82 3.52 -1.54
C ALA A 16 8.87 4.15 -2.58
N LYS A 17 9.18 4.06 -3.87
CA LYS A 17 8.28 4.51 -4.95
C LYS A 17 6.99 3.68 -4.95
N GLY A 18 7.10 2.36 -4.80
CA GLY A 18 5.94 1.47 -4.68
C GLY A 18 5.02 1.88 -3.54
N PHE A 19 5.57 2.14 -2.34
CA PHE A 19 4.80 2.63 -1.20
C PHE A 19 4.07 3.95 -1.49
N LYS A 20 4.78 4.94 -2.06
CA LYS A 20 4.18 6.26 -2.37
C LYS A 20 2.97 6.15 -3.29
N ILE A 21 3.02 5.27 -4.30
CA ILE A 21 1.90 5.04 -5.20
C ILE A 21 0.69 4.47 -4.44
N HIS A 22 0.89 3.44 -3.62
CA HIS A 22 -0.20 2.83 -2.85
C HIS A 22 -0.80 3.83 -1.85
N LEU A 23 0.04 4.64 -1.20
CA LEU A 23 -0.42 5.70 -0.31
C LEU A 23 -1.23 6.76 -1.05
N MET A 24 -0.77 7.22 -2.22
CA MET A 24 -1.51 8.20 -3.03
C MET A 24 -2.87 7.65 -3.49
N VAL A 25 -2.90 6.41 -3.98
CA VAL A 25 -4.14 5.75 -4.39
C VAL A 25 -5.11 5.66 -3.21
N PHE A 26 -4.63 5.27 -2.02
CA PHE A 26 -5.46 5.23 -0.81
C PHE A 26 -6.03 6.62 -0.48
N LEU A 27 -5.20 7.65 -0.43
CA LEU A 27 -5.61 9.01 -0.08
C LEU A 27 -6.59 9.65 -1.08
N LEU A 28 -6.50 9.30 -2.36
CA LEU A 28 -7.39 9.86 -3.39
C LEU A 28 -8.66 9.02 -3.58
N ALA A 29 -8.55 7.70 -3.60
CA ALA A 29 -9.68 6.81 -3.85
C ALA A 29 -10.61 6.73 -2.63
N THR A 30 -10.08 6.70 -1.40
CA THR A 30 -10.91 6.58 -0.20
C THR A 30 -11.93 7.73 -0.09
N PRO A 31 -11.56 9.03 -0.18
CA PRO A 31 -12.54 10.11 -0.14
C PRO A 31 -13.59 10.02 -1.25
N VAL A 32 -13.19 9.62 -2.46
CA VAL A 32 -14.13 9.44 -3.59
C VAL A 32 -15.12 8.31 -3.29
N ILE A 33 -14.67 7.19 -2.75
CA ILE A 33 -15.52 6.06 -2.33
C ILE A 33 -16.53 6.50 -1.27
N TRP A 34 -16.06 7.23 -0.25
CA TRP A 34 -16.94 7.77 0.81
C TRP A 34 -17.93 8.80 0.26
N LEU A 35 -17.52 9.63 -0.70
CA LEU A 35 -18.39 10.57 -1.39
C LEU A 35 -19.46 9.86 -2.20
N VAL A 36 -19.12 8.80 -2.95
CA VAL A 36 -20.09 7.99 -3.68
C VAL A 36 -21.12 7.40 -2.73
N TRP A 37 -20.68 6.81 -1.61
CA TRP A 37 -21.60 6.30 -0.59
C TRP A 37 -22.52 7.40 -0.05
N TYR A 38 -21.97 8.57 0.30
CA TYR A 38 -22.74 9.69 0.83
C TYR A 38 -23.79 10.22 -0.15
N LEU A 39 -23.50 10.20 -1.45
CA LEU A 39 -24.38 10.75 -2.50
C LEU A 39 -25.39 9.73 -3.07
N THR A 40 -25.23 8.44 -2.79
CA THR A 40 -26.07 7.38 -3.40
C THR A 40 -27.03 6.74 -2.41
N ASP A 41 -26.49 6.08 -1.38
CA ASP A 41 -27.29 5.44 -0.34
C ASP A 41 -26.49 5.30 0.96
N THR A 42 -26.97 5.98 2.00
CA THR A 42 -26.36 5.98 3.33
C THR A 42 -26.93 4.91 4.26
N THR A 43 -27.89 4.10 3.82
CA THR A 43 -28.55 3.05 4.63
C THR A 43 -27.57 2.00 5.11
N TYR A 44 -26.56 1.68 4.29
CA TYR A 44 -25.51 0.72 4.64
C TYR A 44 -24.11 1.30 4.36
N PRO A 45 -23.27 1.50 5.39
CA PRO A 45 -21.94 2.09 5.26
C PRO A 45 -20.91 1.08 4.72
N TRP A 46 -21.11 0.63 3.48
CA TRP A 46 -20.22 -0.33 2.83
C TRP A 46 -18.74 0.10 2.73
N PRO A 47 -18.36 1.41 2.66
CA PRO A 47 -16.95 1.82 2.70
C PRO A 47 -16.22 1.46 3.99
N LEU A 48 -16.96 1.17 5.06
CA LEU A 48 -16.41 0.81 6.37
C LEU A 48 -15.65 -0.53 6.33
N TRP A 49 -15.94 -1.40 5.37
CA TRP A 49 -15.21 -2.67 5.21
C TRP A 49 -13.96 -2.51 4.35
N SER A 50 -14.06 -1.74 3.26
CA SER A 50 -12.94 -1.55 2.33
C SER A 50 -11.86 -0.62 2.89
N THR A 51 -12.25 0.45 3.58
CA THR A 51 -11.30 1.47 4.07
C THR A 51 -10.28 0.90 5.08
N PRO A 52 -10.69 0.19 6.15
CA PRO A 52 -9.75 -0.38 7.09
C PRO A 52 -8.89 -1.49 6.49
N ALA A 53 -9.48 -2.35 5.64
CA ALA A 53 -8.73 -3.41 4.96
C ALA A 53 -7.59 -2.84 4.10
N TRP A 54 -7.86 -1.78 3.34
CA TRP A 54 -6.82 -1.09 2.57
C TRP A 54 -5.82 -0.34 3.46
N ALA A 55 -6.29 0.32 4.52
CA ALA A 55 -5.42 1.02 5.47
C ALA A 55 -4.39 0.07 6.10
N ILE A 56 -4.82 -1.15 6.45
CA ILE A 56 -3.95 -2.22 6.95
C ILE A 56 -2.89 -2.58 5.89
N GLY A 57 -3.27 -2.74 4.62
CA GLY A 57 -2.32 -3.02 3.53
C GLY A 57 -1.26 -1.92 3.37
N VAL A 58 -1.67 -0.64 3.43
CA VAL A 58 -0.74 0.50 3.39
C VAL A 58 0.18 0.51 4.61
N LEU A 59 -0.35 0.21 5.80
CA LEU A 59 0.44 0.11 7.03
C LEU A 59 1.52 -0.97 6.92
N PHE A 60 1.17 -2.17 6.46
CA PHE A 60 2.15 -3.24 6.27
C PHE A 60 3.18 -2.90 5.19
N HIS A 61 2.79 -2.19 4.13
CA HIS A 61 3.74 -1.69 3.13
C HIS A 61 4.73 -0.69 3.76
N TYR A 62 4.23 0.24 4.59
CA TYR A 62 5.09 1.17 5.34
C TYR A 62 6.08 0.41 6.24
N LEU A 63 5.61 -0.57 7.01
CA LEU A 63 6.47 -1.38 7.87
C LEU A 63 7.55 -2.13 7.05
N GLY A 64 7.17 -2.70 5.91
CA GLY A 64 8.10 -3.38 4.99
C GLY A 64 9.18 -2.47 4.41
N VAL A 65 8.88 -1.20 4.15
CA VAL A 65 9.83 -0.26 3.53
C VAL A 65 10.72 0.45 4.57
N TYR A 66 10.15 0.85 5.71
CA TYR A 66 10.81 1.75 6.65
C TYR A 66 11.20 1.12 7.97
N VAL A 67 10.47 0.11 8.45
CA VAL A 67 10.68 -0.49 9.79
C VAL A 67 11.51 -1.77 9.69
N PHE A 68 11.18 -2.66 8.77
CA PHE A 68 11.89 -3.91 8.55
C PHE A 68 13.14 -3.70 7.67
N LYS A 69 14.03 -2.79 8.08
CA LYS A 69 15.36 -2.68 7.47
C LYS A 69 16.28 -3.67 8.19
N LYS A 70 16.66 -4.75 7.50
CA LYS A 70 17.57 -5.76 8.06
C LYS A 70 18.86 -5.06 8.53
N PRO A 71 19.26 -5.19 9.81
CA PRO A 71 20.57 -4.70 10.23
C PRO A 71 21.63 -5.48 9.45
N GLY A 72 22.47 -4.76 8.72
CA GLY A 72 23.67 -5.33 8.13
C GLY A 72 24.55 -5.84 9.26
N ASN A 73 24.86 -7.13 9.21
CA ASN A 73 25.89 -7.77 10.00
C ASN A 73 27.25 -7.24 9.55
N ASN A 74 27.88 -6.39 10.37
CA ASN A 74 29.31 -6.09 10.29
C ASN A 74 30.10 -7.18 11.01
#